data_AF-A0A921IYP1-F1
#
_entry.id   AF-A0A921IYP1-F1
#
_cell.length_a   1.000
_cell.length_b   1.000
_cell.length_c   1.000
_cell.angle_alpha   90.00
_cell.angle_beta   90.00
_cell.angle_gamma   90.00
#
_symmetry.space_group_name_H-M   'P 1'
#
loop_
_entity.id
_entity.type
_entity.pdbx_description
1 polymer ?
#
loop_
_entity_poly.entity_id
_entity_poly.type
_entity_poly.pdbx_seq_one_letter_code
_entity_poly.pdbx_strand_id
1 'polypeptide(L)'
;MDGETNGGQEATQGAQDASQQQGQEQQETQQGQSQVDNSSDYEKQIAERDEKIASLEAQVAEAARNAETAEQLRGEIADLKAQGESDRIDFKLQLAGVRNVKAARALLSDHDNDVVKLKEAEP
;
A
#
# COMPACT_ATOMS: atom_id res chain seq x y z
N MET A 1 67.79 74.23 -5.16
CA MET A 1 67.56 73.76 -6.54
C MET A 1 67.09 72.31 -6.42
N ASP A 2 65.88 72.10 -5.92
CA ASP A 2 64.56 72.27 -6.57
C ASP A 2 64.23 71.06 -7.44
N GLY A 3 63.06 70.45 -7.23
CA GLY A 3 62.44 69.56 -8.21
C GLY A 3 61.76 68.32 -7.63
N GLU A 4 60.47 68.44 -7.36
CA GLU A 4 59.48 67.42 -7.02
C GLU A 4 59.48 66.22 -7.99
N THR A 5 59.13 65.00 -7.53
CA THR A 5 58.52 63.98 -8.42
C THR A 5 57.65 62.96 -7.65
N ASN A 6 56.34 63.12 -7.86
CA ASN A 6 55.23 62.17 -7.88
C ASN A 6 54.91 61.28 -6.67
N GLY A 7 54.01 61.81 -5.83
CA GLY A 7 52.90 61.01 -5.33
C GLY A 7 51.85 60.83 -6.44
N GLY A 8 51.46 59.59 -6.72
CA GLY A 8 50.38 59.34 -7.68
C GLY A 8 50.35 57.93 -8.25
N GLN A 9 50.35 56.87 -7.43
CA GLN A 9 50.10 55.51 -7.92
C GLN A 9 49.19 54.63 -7.05
N GLU A 10 48.53 55.13 -6.01
CA GLU A 10 47.70 54.28 -5.13
C GLU A 10 46.17 54.42 -5.35
N ALA A 11 45.71 55.41 -6.12
CA ALA A 11 44.27 55.71 -6.20
C ALA A 11 43.47 54.94 -7.27
N THR A 12 44.13 54.24 -8.22
CA THR A 12 43.42 53.64 -9.36
C THR A 12 43.17 52.13 -9.22
N GLN A 13 43.98 51.41 -8.43
CA GLN A 13 43.81 49.97 -8.21
C GLN A 13 42.69 49.64 -7.21
N GLY A 14 42.47 50.48 -6.20
CA GLY A 14 41.39 50.27 -5.21
C GLY A 14 39.98 50.45 -5.79
N ALA A 15 39.81 51.31 -6.82
CA ALA A 15 38.50 51.55 -7.43
C ALA A 15 38.04 50.41 -8.34
N GLN A 16 38.96 49.73 -9.04
CA GLN A 16 38.63 48.61 -9.92
C GLN A 16 38.37 47.31 -9.14
N ASP A 17 39.02 47.15 -7.99
CA ASP A 17 38.82 46.02 -7.07
C ASP A 17 37.47 46.15 -6.34
N ALA A 18 37.16 47.34 -5.81
CA ALA A 18 35.87 47.62 -5.16
C ALA A 18 34.67 47.43 -6.11
N SER A 19 34.81 47.78 -7.39
CA SER A 19 33.74 47.63 -8.39
C SER A 19 33.45 46.16 -8.74
N GLN A 20 34.48 45.31 -8.78
CA GLN A 20 34.33 43.88 -9.04
C GLN A 20 33.78 43.14 -7.82
N GLN A 21 34.23 43.53 -6.63
CA GLN A 21 33.75 42.95 -5.37
C GLN A 21 32.26 43.25 -5.16
N GLN A 22 31.82 44.50 -5.39
CA GLN A 22 30.40 44.87 -5.26
C GLN A 22 29.49 44.17 -6.29
N GLY A 23 30.00 43.90 -7.49
CA GLY A 23 29.28 43.14 -8.52
C GLY A 23 29.14 41.66 -8.20
N GLN A 24 30.19 41.04 -7.63
CA GLN A 24 30.16 39.66 -7.16
C GLN A 24 29.24 39.48 -5.94
N GLU A 25 29.32 40.40 -4.98
CA GLU A 25 28.46 40.40 -3.79
C GLU A 25 26.97 40.53 -4.17
N GLN A 26 26.63 41.42 -5.11
CA GLN A 26 25.25 41.52 -5.62
C GLN A 26 24.79 40.25 -6.35
N GLN A 27 25.68 39.61 -7.13
CA GLN A 27 25.35 38.41 -7.89
C GLN A 27 25.21 37.17 -7.00
N GLU A 28 26.03 37.04 -5.95
CA GLU A 28 25.91 36.00 -4.92
C GLU A 28 24.67 36.19 -4.04
N THR A 29 24.35 37.44 -3.67
CA THR A 29 23.14 37.72 -2.87
C THR A 29 21.88 37.40 -3.67
N GLN A 30 21.85 37.70 -4.96
CA GLN A 30 20.69 37.44 -5.83
C GLN A 30 20.52 35.94 -6.16
N GLN A 31 21.62 35.18 -6.28
CA GLN A 31 21.58 33.72 -6.43
C GLN A 31 21.19 33.02 -5.11
N GLY A 32 21.74 33.43 -3.98
CA GLY A 32 21.40 32.89 -2.66
C GLY A 32 19.93 33.12 -2.29
N GLN A 33 19.38 34.30 -2.59
CA GLN A 33 17.98 34.61 -2.34
C GLN A 33 17.03 33.77 -3.22
N SER A 34 17.39 33.52 -4.47
CA SER A 34 16.62 32.66 -5.39
C SER A 34 16.66 31.17 -5.00
N GLN A 35 17.77 30.71 -4.42
CA GLN A 35 17.97 29.32 -4.00
C GLN A 35 17.25 29.01 -2.69
N VAL A 36 17.14 29.98 -1.78
CA VAL A 36 16.35 29.86 -0.54
C VAL A 36 14.84 29.85 -0.82
N ASP A 37 14.34 30.66 -1.76
CA ASP A 37 12.92 30.63 -2.19
C ASP A 37 12.54 29.27 -2.81
N ASN A 38 13.41 28.69 -3.66
CA ASN A 38 13.16 27.36 -4.23
C ASN A 38 13.26 26.24 -3.19
N SER A 39 14.18 26.33 -2.23
CA SER A 39 14.33 25.32 -1.16
C SER A 39 13.06 25.26 -0.28
N SER A 40 12.50 26.45 -0.01
CA SER A 40 11.12 26.70 0.45
C SER A 40 10.08 25.73 -0.11
N ASP A 41 9.96 25.77 -1.43
CA ASP A 41 8.92 25.05 -2.17
C ASP A 41 9.26 23.58 -2.40
N TYR A 42 10.55 23.22 -2.42
CA TYR A 42 10.98 21.83 -2.46
C TYR A 42 10.64 21.08 -1.17
N GLU A 43 10.89 21.68 0.00
CA GLU A 43 10.55 21.05 1.29
C GLU A 43 9.04 20.82 1.42
N LYS A 44 8.21 21.79 1.00
CA LYS A 44 6.74 21.62 0.98
C LYS A 44 6.32 20.49 0.06
N GLN A 45 6.88 20.41 -1.15
CA GLN A 45 6.55 19.34 -2.09
C GLN A 45 6.99 17.95 -1.61
N ILE A 46 8.06 17.87 -0.81
CA ILE A 46 8.48 16.61 -0.18
C ILE A 46 7.48 16.24 0.91
N ALA A 47 7.12 17.18 1.81
CA ALA A 47 6.15 16.93 2.86
C ALA A 47 4.77 16.50 2.31
N GLU A 48 4.27 17.18 1.27
CA GLU A 48 3.01 16.81 0.60
C GLU A 48 3.08 15.42 -0.04
N ARG A 49 4.23 15.04 -0.61
CA ARG A 49 4.43 13.70 -1.16
C ARG A 49 4.48 12.65 -0.06
N ASP A 50 5.18 12.91 1.04
CA ASP A 50 5.29 12.01 2.17
C ASP A 50 3.93 11.78 2.84
N GLU A 51 3.12 12.83 3.00
CA GLU A 51 1.73 12.70 3.46
C GLU A 51 0.88 11.85 2.51
N LYS A 52 1.04 12.04 1.20
CA LYS A 52 0.34 11.22 0.21
C LYS A 52 0.78 9.76 0.24
N ILE A 53 2.07 9.48 0.46
CA ILE A 53 2.60 8.13 0.64
C ILE A 53 1.98 7.49 1.87
N ALA A 54 1.98 8.17 3.02
CA ALA A 54 1.39 7.66 4.25
C ALA A 54 -0.11 7.34 4.09
N SER A 55 -0.85 8.21 3.39
CA SER A 55 -2.27 7.98 3.08
C SER A 55 -2.48 6.74 2.18
N LEU A 56 -1.64 6.56 1.17
CA LEU A 56 -1.73 5.42 0.26
C LEU A 56 -1.31 4.11 0.95
N GLU A 57 -0.29 4.14 1.80
CA GLU A 57 0.13 2.98 2.61
C GLU A 57 -0.97 2.55 3.58
N ALA A 58 -1.67 3.50 4.22
CA ALA A 58 -2.82 3.20 5.05
C ALA A 58 -3.96 2.52 4.26
N GLN A 59 -4.26 3.02 3.06
CA GLN A 59 -5.25 2.42 2.17
C GLN A 59 -4.85 1.01 1.72
N VAL A 60 -3.56 0.78 1.42
CA VAL A 60 -3.05 -0.55 1.07
C VAL A 60 -3.18 -1.51 2.26
N ALA A 61 -2.86 -1.07 3.47
CA ALA A 61 -2.99 -1.89 4.67
C ALA A 61 -4.46 -2.25 4.97
N GLU A 62 -5.39 -1.31 4.79
CA GLU A 62 -6.82 -1.57 4.93
C GLU A 62 -7.32 -2.55 3.85
N ALA A 63 -6.94 -2.33 2.60
CA ALA A 63 -7.29 -3.23 1.49
C ALA A 63 -6.75 -4.65 1.71
N ALA A 64 -5.53 -4.79 2.23
CA ALA A 64 -4.95 -6.08 2.56
C ALA A 64 -5.73 -6.80 3.67
N ARG A 65 -6.11 -6.10 4.75
CA ARG A 65 -6.96 -6.67 5.82
C ARG A 65 -8.33 -7.09 5.30
N ASN A 66 -8.92 -6.29 4.41
CA ASN A 66 -10.19 -6.61 3.78
C ASN A 66 -10.09 -7.83 2.86
N ALA A 67 -8.98 -7.97 2.13
CA ALA A 67 -8.71 -9.14 1.29
C ALA A 67 -8.56 -10.42 2.13
N GLU A 68 -7.80 -10.36 3.23
CA GLU A 68 -7.65 -11.48 4.17
C GLU A 68 -8.99 -11.88 4.79
N THR A 69 -9.77 -10.90 5.25
CA THR A 69 -11.12 -11.14 5.79
C THR A 69 -12.04 -11.78 4.75
N ALA A 70 -11.98 -11.31 3.50
CA ALA A 70 -12.77 -11.87 2.41
C ALA A 70 -12.34 -13.32 2.08
N GLU A 71 -11.06 -13.65 2.18
CA GLU A 71 -10.56 -15.01 2.00
C GLU A 71 -11.04 -15.94 3.12
N GLN A 72 -10.95 -15.50 4.38
CA GLN A 72 -11.48 -16.25 5.53
C GLN A 72 -12.97 -16.55 5.38
N LEU A 73 -13.78 -15.54 5.06
CA LEU A 73 -15.22 -15.72 4.83
C LEU A 73 -15.52 -16.67 3.67
N ARG A 74 -14.71 -16.64 2.58
CA ARG A 74 -14.86 -17.59 1.47
C ARG A 74 -14.54 -19.02 1.91
N GLY A 75 -13.53 -19.21 2.77
CA GLY A 75 -13.22 -20.49 3.40
C GLY A 75 -14.39 -21.00 4.24
N GLU A 76 -14.89 -20.19 5.18
CA GLU A 76 -16.04 -20.55 6.02
C GLU A 76 -17.28 -20.89 5.19
N ILE A 77 -17.57 -20.14 4.12
CA ILE A 77 -18.68 -20.44 3.20
C ILE A 77 -18.48 -21.80 2.51
N ALA A 78 -17.26 -22.11 2.07
CA ALA A 78 -16.95 -23.39 1.44
C ALA A 78 -17.13 -24.56 2.42
N ASP A 79 -16.63 -24.41 3.64
CA ASP A 79 -16.76 -25.40 4.71
C ASP A 79 -18.22 -25.64 5.08
N LEU A 80 -19.00 -24.56 5.28
CA LEU A 80 -20.43 -24.65 5.59
C LEU A 80 -21.24 -25.29 4.46
N LYS A 81 -20.86 -25.07 3.19
CA LYS A 81 -21.50 -25.75 2.05
C LYS A 81 -21.21 -27.25 2.06
N ALA A 82 -19.95 -27.64 2.26
CA ALA A 82 -19.55 -29.04 2.32
C ALA A 82 -20.24 -29.77 3.49
N GLN A 83 -20.27 -29.13 4.66
CA GLN A 83 -20.99 -29.67 5.82
C GLN A 83 -22.50 -29.76 5.54
N GLY A 84 -23.11 -28.72 4.98
CA GLY A 84 -24.56 -28.71 4.69
C GLY A 84 -24.98 -29.78 3.67
N GLU A 85 -24.14 -30.14 2.71
CA GLU A 85 -24.38 -31.26 1.80
C GLU A 85 -24.33 -32.61 2.52
N SER A 86 -23.32 -32.81 3.38
CA SER A 86 -23.20 -33.99 4.24
C SER A 86 -24.41 -34.14 5.16
N ASP A 87 -24.74 -33.08 5.90
CA ASP A 87 -25.85 -33.06 6.87
C ASP A 87 -27.19 -33.31 6.16
N ARG A 88 -27.39 -32.74 4.96
CA ARG A 88 -28.61 -32.98 4.18
C ARG A 88 -28.78 -34.45 3.81
N ILE A 89 -27.70 -35.16 3.47
CA ILE A 89 -27.74 -36.60 3.20
C ILE A 89 -28.11 -37.35 4.48
N ASP A 90 -27.45 -37.03 5.60
CA ASP A 90 -27.70 -37.68 6.89
C ASP A 90 -29.15 -37.46 7.37
N PHE A 91 -29.70 -36.25 7.19
CA PHE A 91 -31.10 -35.97 7.48
C PHE A 91 -32.07 -36.76 6.60
N LYS A 92 -31.80 -36.88 5.29
CA LYS A 92 -32.65 -37.69 4.39
C LYS A 92 -32.64 -39.16 4.80
N LEU A 93 -31.48 -39.69 5.15
CA LEU A 93 -31.32 -41.06 5.65
C LEU A 93 -32.10 -41.27 6.94
N GLN A 94 -31.98 -40.34 7.90
CA GLN A 94 -32.73 -40.40 9.15
C GLN A 94 -34.24 -40.31 8.92
N LEU A 95 -34.69 -39.43 8.02
CA LEU A 95 -36.11 -39.29 7.67
C LEU A 95 -36.68 -40.56 7.02
N ALA A 96 -35.87 -41.25 6.21
CA ALA A 96 -36.22 -42.55 5.63
C ALA A 96 -36.23 -43.70 6.66
N GLY A 97 -35.84 -43.45 7.91
CA GLY A 97 -35.87 -44.44 8.98
C GLY A 97 -34.84 -45.56 8.79
N VAL A 98 -33.66 -45.26 8.24
CA VAL A 98 -32.56 -46.24 8.18
C VAL A 98 -32.08 -46.57 9.59
N ARG A 99 -31.72 -47.83 9.84
CA ARG A 99 -31.29 -48.29 11.18
C ARG A 99 -29.93 -47.72 11.58
N ASN A 100 -29.04 -47.46 10.62
CA ASN A 100 -27.72 -46.89 10.85
C ASN A 100 -27.35 -45.94 9.72
N VAL A 101 -27.37 -44.63 10.01
CA VAL A 101 -27.08 -43.57 9.03
C VAL A 101 -25.65 -43.66 8.47
N LYS A 102 -24.67 -44.04 9.30
CA LYS A 102 -23.27 -44.15 8.89
C LYS A 102 -23.06 -45.29 7.88
N ALA A 103 -23.67 -46.45 8.11
CA ALA A 103 -23.61 -47.57 7.18
C ALA A 103 -24.38 -47.25 5.88
N ALA A 104 -25.59 -46.69 6.03
CA ALA A 104 -26.41 -46.25 4.92
C ALA A 104 -25.69 -45.23 4.02
N ARG A 105 -24.97 -44.28 4.62
CA ARG A 105 -24.17 -43.30 3.88
C ARG A 105 -23.02 -43.94 3.09
N ALA A 106 -22.37 -44.97 3.64
CA ALA A 106 -21.28 -45.67 2.97
C ALA A 106 -21.75 -46.46 1.74
N LEU A 107 -22.99 -46.95 1.76
CA LEU A 107 -23.57 -47.74 0.69
C LEU A 107 -24.32 -46.89 -0.34
N LEU A 108 -24.58 -45.62 -0.04
CA LEU A 108 -25.41 -44.73 -0.86
C LEU A 108 -24.92 -44.62 -2.32
N SER A 109 -23.60 -44.67 -2.54
CA SER A 109 -23.00 -44.67 -3.88
C SER A 109 -23.39 -45.89 -4.72
N ASP A 110 -23.57 -47.04 -4.08
CA ASP A 110 -23.90 -48.30 -4.73
C ASP A 110 -25.38 -48.36 -5.14
N HIS A 111 -26.18 -47.40 -4.65
CA HIS A 111 -27.62 -47.26 -4.91
C HIS A 111 -27.95 -45.96 -5.68
N ASP A 112 -27.07 -45.49 -6.56
CA ASP A 112 -27.25 -44.27 -7.37
C ASP A 112 -27.50 -42.99 -6.55
N ASN A 113 -27.02 -42.94 -5.30
CA ASN A 113 -27.35 -41.91 -4.32
C ASN A 113 -28.84 -41.82 -3.93
N ASP A 114 -29.61 -42.89 -4.17
CA ASP A 114 -31.05 -42.96 -3.89
C ASP A 114 -31.32 -43.61 -2.52
N VAL A 115 -31.80 -42.79 -1.59
CA VAL A 115 -32.15 -43.19 -0.23
C VAL A 115 -33.30 -44.20 -0.18
N VAL A 116 -34.23 -44.14 -1.14
CA VAL A 116 -35.36 -45.06 -1.21
C VAL A 116 -34.88 -46.44 -1.64
N LYS A 117 -34.08 -46.51 -2.73
CA LYS A 117 -33.49 -47.78 -3.19
C LYS A 117 -32.62 -48.43 -2.13
N LEU A 118 -31.80 -47.63 -1.43
CA LEU A 118 -30.98 -48.11 -0.33
C LEU A 118 -31.85 -48.73 0.78
N LYS A 119 -32.95 -48.07 1.18
CA LYS A 119 -33.85 -48.57 2.23
C LYS A 119 -34.58 -49.85 1.82
N GLU A 120 -34.95 -49.98 0.55
CA GLU A 120 -35.58 -51.20 0.01
C GLU A 120 -34.60 -52.38 -0.03
N ALA A 121 -33.33 -52.11 -0.35
CA ALA A 121 -32.27 -53.12 -0.39
C ALA A 121 -31.76 -53.51 1.01
N GLU A 122 -31.74 -52.57 1.96
CA GLU A 122 -31.29 -52.76 3.35
C GLU A 122 -32.31 -52.24 4.38
N PRO A 123 -33.33 -53.05 4.74
CA PRO A 123 -34.43 -52.64 5.62
C PRO A 123 -34.04 -52.43 7.09
#